data_AF-A0A969FYP0-F1
#
_entry.id   AF-A0A969FYP0-F1
#
_cell.length_a   1.000
_cell.length_b   1.000
_cell.length_c   1.000
_cell.angle_alpha   90.00
_cell.angle_beta   90.00
_cell.angle_gamma   90.00
#
_symmetry.space_group_name_H-M   'P 1'
#
loop_
_entity.id
_entity.type
_entity.pdbx_description
1 polymer ?
#
loop_
_entity_poly.entity_id
_entity_poly.type
_entity_poly.pdbx_seq_one_letter_code
_entity_poly.pdbx_strand_id
1 'polypeptide(L)'
;MDTNQLLQQGIAAARAGNREQARHLLKQAVRADPRSEQGWLWLAAVVDSPAQQRTCLEYVLRINPHNPQARKGLASLDAQAAPAPVPVPAPEKTPPPLPVTSRVVPTRSPPSSPPSSPPPPQTSRPPEPPPLPTRPDAAPLPETRLSRLLRERAQQGGTSQPLPPPDLSHLCPYCGAQTTHQQRTCPQCRASLMVRVRSRQTRSVALSFLGGLWGIGSLMVVALNFFLVGRDARYAVPLLLGVASFGVAVGLLQRHRWAYLTMLVSMVPLLFLSFEFAFWIILVPLVILIPRSYRDFYPLRQRFIPAMADRSHQQHHEAGVYYKRRGMWFLATQEWKAAVEKDPEQVTYRLSLGLAYAQLGQTERARSELQKALTIRPDDPNIQAAIKLIEARAHPRP
;
A
#
# COMPACT_ATOMS: atom_id res chain seq x y z
N MET A 1 -20.65 -27.84 -7.11
CA MET A 1 -20.54 -27.32 -8.50
C MET A 1 -19.12 -27.60 -8.95
N ASP A 2 -18.96 -28.24 -10.10
CA ASP A 2 -17.64 -28.58 -10.61
C ASP A 2 -16.84 -27.31 -10.90
N THR A 3 -15.61 -27.24 -10.38
CA THR A 3 -14.70 -26.11 -10.57
C THR A 3 -14.45 -25.81 -12.04
N ASN A 4 -14.39 -26.86 -12.87
CA ASN A 4 -14.22 -26.73 -14.31
C ASN A 4 -15.44 -26.11 -15.00
N GLN A 5 -16.65 -26.40 -14.50
CA GLN A 5 -17.89 -25.81 -15.00
C GLN A 5 -17.97 -24.31 -14.69
N LEU A 6 -17.58 -23.90 -13.48
CA LEU A 6 -17.50 -22.48 -13.09
C LEU A 6 -16.49 -21.69 -13.93
N LEU A 7 -15.34 -22.31 -14.22
CA LEU A 7 -14.31 -21.72 -15.08
C LEU A 7 -14.84 -21.51 -16.51
N GLN A 8 -15.46 -22.53 -17.11
CA GLN A 8 -16.02 -22.44 -18.46
C GLN A 8 -17.13 -21.39 -18.57
N GLN A 9 -18.04 -21.33 -17.59
CA GLN A 9 -19.09 -20.30 -17.54
C GLN A 9 -18.52 -18.89 -17.38
N GLY A 10 -17.48 -18.74 -16.55
CA GLY A 10 -16.76 -17.47 -16.38
C GLY A 10 -16.07 -17.00 -17.66
N ILE A 11 -15.45 -17.92 -18.41
CA ILE A 11 -14.82 -17.63 -19.71
C ILE A 11 -15.88 -17.25 -20.76
N ALA A 12 -17.00 -17.97 -20.81
CA ALA A 12 -18.10 -17.67 -21.71
C ALA A 12 -18.69 -16.28 -21.44
N ALA A 13 -18.92 -15.94 -20.17
CA ALA A 13 -19.39 -14.62 -19.77
C ALA A 13 -18.38 -13.50 -20.11
N ALA A 14 -17.08 -13.77 -19.98
CA ALA A 14 -16.03 -12.80 -20.34
C ALA A 14 -16.03 -12.52 -21.85
N ARG A 15 -16.18 -13.56 -22.68
CA ARG A 15 -16.27 -13.45 -24.14
C ARG A 15 -17.56 -12.77 -24.60
N ALA A 16 -18.66 -12.97 -23.87
CA ALA A 16 -19.94 -12.31 -24.11
C ALA A 16 -19.96 -10.82 -23.72
N GLY A 17 -18.87 -10.27 -23.16
CA GLY A 17 -18.79 -8.88 -22.72
C GLY A 17 -19.40 -8.59 -21.34
N ASN A 18 -20.01 -9.60 -20.70
CA ASN A 18 -20.58 -9.50 -19.35
C ASN A 18 -19.47 -9.53 -18.28
N ARG A 19 -18.67 -8.46 -18.19
CA ARG A 19 -17.48 -8.37 -17.31
C ARG A 19 -17.80 -8.60 -15.84
N GLU A 20 -18.94 -8.12 -15.35
CA GLU A 20 -19.32 -8.28 -13.94
C GLU A 20 -19.62 -9.73 -13.57
N GLN A 21 -20.44 -10.40 -14.39
CA GLN A 21 -20.81 -11.80 -14.20
C GLN A 21 -19.59 -12.71 -14.37
N ALA A 22 -18.75 -12.44 -15.37
CA ALA A 22 -17.48 -13.13 -15.59
C ALA A 22 -16.55 -13.00 -14.37
N ARG A 23 -16.37 -11.79 -13.84
CA ARG A 23 -15.56 -11.52 -12.64
C ARG A 23 -16.08 -12.26 -11.42
N HIS A 24 -17.40 -12.39 -11.25
CA HIS A 24 -17.99 -13.15 -10.15
C HIS A 24 -17.72 -14.65 -10.28
N LEU A 25 -18.00 -15.24 -11.44
CA LEU A 25 -17.81 -16.66 -11.71
C LEU A 25 -16.33 -17.07 -11.65
N LEU A 26 -15.44 -16.28 -12.23
CA LEU A 26 -13.99 -16.54 -12.22
C LEU A 26 -13.39 -16.41 -10.80
N LYS A 27 -13.89 -15.49 -9.97
CA LYS A 27 -13.49 -15.43 -8.55
C LYS A 27 -13.90 -16.68 -7.77
N GLN A 28 -15.07 -17.25 -8.07
CA GLN A 28 -15.51 -18.50 -7.46
C GLN A 28 -14.67 -19.68 -7.95
N ALA A 29 -14.41 -19.76 -9.26
CA ALA A 29 -13.58 -20.80 -9.87
C ALA A 29 -12.16 -20.83 -9.27
N VAL A 30 -11.52 -19.67 -9.15
CA VAL A 30 -10.16 -19.54 -8.60
C VAL A 30 -10.09 -19.78 -7.08
N ARG A 31 -11.19 -19.53 -6.35
CA ARG A 31 -11.27 -19.90 -4.92
C ARG A 31 -11.40 -21.40 -4.73
N ALA A 32 -12.11 -22.07 -5.65
CA ALA A 32 -12.28 -23.51 -5.63
C ALA A 32 -11.01 -24.26 -6.11
N ASP A 33 -10.31 -23.71 -7.11
CA ASP A 33 -8.99 -24.19 -7.53
C ASP A 33 -7.98 -23.03 -7.63
N PRO A 34 -7.20 -22.78 -6.56
CA PRO A 34 -6.17 -21.76 -6.54
C PRO A 34 -4.99 -22.02 -7.49
N ARG A 35 -4.82 -23.27 -7.97
CA ARG A 35 -3.75 -23.66 -8.90
C ARG A 35 -4.16 -23.54 -10.37
N SER A 36 -5.39 -23.10 -10.66
CA SER A 36 -5.87 -22.90 -12.02
C SER A 36 -5.21 -21.69 -12.70
N GLU A 37 -4.23 -21.96 -13.57
CA GLU A 37 -3.55 -20.95 -14.38
C GLU A 37 -4.53 -20.14 -15.25
N GLN A 38 -5.46 -20.83 -15.90
CA GLN A 38 -6.47 -20.22 -16.78
C GLN A 38 -7.45 -19.34 -15.99
N GLY A 39 -7.86 -19.76 -14.78
CA GLY A 39 -8.75 -18.97 -13.94
C GLY A 39 -8.17 -17.62 -13.57
N TRP A 40 -6.89 -17.58 -13.18
CA TRP A 40 -6.19 -16.34 -12.85
C TRP A 40 -5.94 -15.45 -14.07
N LEU A 41 -5.62 -16.04 -15.23
CA LEU A 41 -5.44 -15.31 -16.50
C LEU A 41 -6.74 -14.62 -16.95
N TRP A 42 -7.85 -15.36 -16.99
CA TRP A 42 -9.14 -14.79 -17.38
C TRP A 42 -9.62 -13.77 -16.37
N LEU A 43 -9.40 -14.00 -15.06
CA LEU A 43 -9.72 -13.02 -14.05
C LEU A 43 -8.93 -11.71 -14.24
N ALA A 44 -7.66 -11.78 -14.63
CA ALA A 44 -6.86 -10.58 -14.93
C ALA A 44 -7.48 -9.73 -16.06
N ALA A 45 -8.12 -10.35 -17.05
CA ALA A 45 -8.71 -9.64 -18.19
C ALA A 45 -10.03 -8.89 -17.87
N VAL A 46 -10.79 -9.36 -16.86
CA VAL A 46 -12.09 -8.77 -16.49
C VAL A 46 -12.05 -7.86 -15.26
N VAL A 47 -10.90 -7.71 -14.62
CA VAL A 47 -10.75 -6.84 -13.45
C VAL A 47 -10.43 -5.40 -13.86
N ASP A 48 -11.14 -4.45 -13.26
CA ASP A 48 -11.12 -3.03 -13.66
C ASP A 48 -9.90 -2.25 -13.14
N SER A 49 -9.23 -2.75 -12.10
CA SER A 49 -8.13 -2.05 -11.43
C SER A 49 -6.77 -2.58 -11.90
N PRO A 50 -5.84 -1.73 -12.37
CA PRO A 50 -4.52 -2.17 -12.82
C PRO A 50 -3.70 -2.83 -11.70
N ALA A 51 -3.92 -2.42 -10.44
CA ALA A 51 -3.31 -3.05 -9.28
C ALA A 51 -3.80 -4.50 -9.09
N GLN A 52 -5.11 -4.74 -9.21
CA GLN A 52 -5.68 -6.08 -9.08
C GLN A 52 -5.35 -6.97 -10.29
N GLN A 53 -5.30 -6.39 -11.49
CA GLN A 53 -4.83 -7.06 -12.70
C GLN A 53 -3.39 -7.54 -12.53
N ARG A 54 -2.49 -6.68 -12.03
CA ARG A 54 -1.11 -7.04 -11.71
C ARG A 54 -1.05 -8.24 -10.75
N THR A 55 -1.81 -8.19 -9.66
CA THR A 55 -1.87 -9.29 -8.68
C THR A 55 -2.31 -10.60 -9.33
N CYS A 56 -3.33 -10.59 -10.19
CA CYS A 56 -3.79 -11.79 -10.89
C CYS A 56 -2.70 -12.37 -11.80
N LEU A 57 -1.99 -11.53 -12.55
CA LEU A 57 -0.89 -11.96 -13.43
C LEU A 57 0.33 -12.48 -12.64
N GLU A 58 0.63 -11.90 -11.49
CA GLU A 58 1.68 -12.41 -10.58
C GLU A 58 1.32 -13.80 -10.02
N TYR A 59 0.05 -14.06 -9.72
CA TYR A 59 -0.40 -15.41 -9.34
C TYR A 59 -0.26 -16.43 -10.49
N VAL A 60 -0.52 -16.03 -11.74
CA VAL A 60 -0.28 -16.89 -12.91
C VAL A 60 1.19 -17.27 -13.00
N LEU A 61 2.12 -16.31 -12.84
CA LEU A 61 3.55 -16.58 -12.91
C LEU A 61 4.09 -17.40 -11.72
N ARG A 62 3.41 -17.37 -10.57
CA ARG A 62 3.72 -18.28 -9.45
C ARG A 62 3.37 -19.73 -9.76
N ILE A 63 2.33 -19.96 -10.55
CA ILE A 63 1.89 -21.30 -10.97
C ILE A 63 2.73 -21.77 -12.16
N ASN A 64 2.86 -20.92 -13.18
CA ASN A 64 3.65 -21.17 -14.38
C ASN A 64 4.58 -19.97 -14.68
N PRO A 65 5.85 -20.04 -14.24
CA PRO A 65 6.83 -18.96 -14.46
C PRO A 65 7.09 -18.64 -15.93
N HIS A 66 6.80 -19.57 -16.84
CA HIS A 66 7.05 -19.46 -18.28
C HIS A 66 5.82 -19.02 -19.08
N ASN A 67 4.71 -18.64 -18.42
CA ASN A 67 3.52 -18.21 -19.15
C ASN A 67 3.78 -16.91 -19.96
N PRO A 68 3.65 -16.95 -21.30
CA PRO A 68 3.96 -15.79 -22.15
C PRO A 68 2.91 -14.67 -22.04
N GLN A 69 1.64 -15.01 -21.78
CA GLN A 69 0.55 -14.04 -21.68
C GLN A 69 0.67 -13.20 -20.39
N ALA A 70 1.04 -13.84 -19.27
CA ALA A 70 1.20 -13.13 -18.01
C ALA A 70 2.41 -12.19 -18.01
N ARG A 71 3.55 -12.60 -18.61
CA ARG A 71 4.72 -11.73 -18.79
C ARG A 71 4.39 -10.52 -19.66
N LYS A 72 3.71 -10.73 -20.80
CA LYS A 72 3.26 -9.64 -21.68
C LYS A 72 2.30 -8.69 -20.96
N GLY A 73 1.35 -9.23 -20.20
CA GLY A 73 0.40 -8.43 -19.42
C GLY A 73 1.09 -7.55 -18.37
N LEU A 74 2.06 -8.09 -17.63
CA LEU A 74 2.83 -7.30 -16.66
C LEU A 74 3.69 -6.23 -17.33
N ALA A 75 4.38 -6.56 -18.43
CA ALA A 75 5.15 -5.59 -19.20
C ALA A 75 4.27 -4.43 -19.73
N SER A 76 3.04 -4.73 -20.16
CA SER A 76 2.09 -3.71 -20.60
C SER A 76 1.63 -2.79 -19.47
N LEU A 77 1.44 -3.33 -18.25
CA LEU A 77 1.09 -2.55 -17.07
C LEU A 77 2.27 -1.68 -16.59
N ASP A 78 3.50 -2.20 -16.68
CA ASP A 78 4.71 -1.44 -16.36
C ASP A 78 4.95 -0.31 -17.37
N ALA A 79 4.67 -0.55 -18.65
CA ALA A 79 4.73 0.48 -19.70
C ALA A 79 3.65 1.57 -19.53
N GLN A 80 2.44 1.21 -19.06
CA GLN A 80 1.37 2.17 -18.75
C GLN A 80 1.63 2.94 -17.45
N ALA A 81 2.37 2.36 -16.52
CA ALA A 81 2.76 2.99 -15.25
C ALA A 81 4.02 3.86 -15.38
N ALA A 82 4.79 3.72 -16.48
CA ALA A 82 5.90 4.59 -16.78
C ALA A 82 5.37 6.00 -17.12
N PRO A 83 5.90 7.07 -16.49
CA PRO A 83 5.58 8.43 -16.92
C PRO A 83 5.96 8.57 -18.40
N ALA A 84 5.10 9.25 -19.17
CA ALA A 84 5.32 9.49 -20.59
C ALA A 84 6.77 9.96 -20.83
N PRO A 85 7.47 9.45 -21.87
CA PRO A 85 8.78 9.97 -22.20
C PRO A 85 8.60 11.47 -22.44
N VAL A 86 9.37 12.29 -21.71
CA VAL A 86 9.48 13.72 -22.00
C VAL A 86 9.82 13.82 -23.49
N PRO A 87 9.07 14.58 -24.30
CA PRO A 87 9.36 14.68 -25.72
C PRO A 87 10.75 15.29 -25.87
N VAL A 88 11.72 14.47 -26.26
CA VAL A 88 13.01 14.95 -26.73
C VAL A 88 12.72 15.69 -28.03
N PRO A 89 13.07 16.98 -28.17
CA PRO A 89 12.91 17.68 -29.43
C PRO A 89 13.71 16.95 -30.51
N ALA A 90 13.07 16.78 -31.67
CA ALA A 90 13.61 16.04 -32.82
C ALA A 90 15.01 16.56 -33.22
N PRO A 91 15.88 15.69 -33.78
CA PRO A 91 17.20 16.09 -34.23
C PRO A 91 17.07 17.12 -35.36
N GLU A 92 17.61 18.30 -35.11
CA GLU A 92 17.73 19.38 -36.08
C GLU A 92 18.56 18.91 -37.27
N LYS A 93 18.03 19.11 -38.48
CA LYS A 93 18.62 18.67 -39.74
C LYS A 93 19.99 19.34 -39.92
N THR A 94 21.02 18.52 -40.06
CA THR A 94 22.37 18.94 -40.43
C THR A 94 22.35 19.66 -41.79
N PRO A 95 22.98 20.84 -41.95
CA PRO A 95 23.22 21.42 -43.28
C PRO A 95 24.32 20.63 -44.04
N PRO A 96 24.31 20.67 -45.38
CA PRO A 96 25.15 19.81 -46.22
C PRO A 96 26.64 20.23 -46.19
N PRO A 97 27.57 19.32 -46.52
CA PRO A 97 29.00 19.60 -46.46
C PRO A 97 29.47 20.45 -47.66
N LEU A 98 30.35 21.41 -47.39
CA LEU A 98 31.09 22.16 -48.41
C LEU A 98 32.26 21.32 -48.96
N PRO A 99 32.66 21.52 -50.23
CA PRO A 99 33.57 20.65 -50.95
C PRO A 99 35.03 20.82 -50.51
N VAL A 100 35.72 19.68 -50.40
CA VAL A 100 37.16 19.58 -50.19
C VAL A 100 37.89 20.09 -51.44
N THR A 101 38.78 21.06 -51.27
CA THR A 101 39.88 21.28 -52.21
C THR A 101 41.22 21.01 -51.52
N SER A 102 41.88 19.99 -52.06
CA SER A 102 43.26 19.60 -51.91
C SER A 102 44.27 20.75 -51.83
N ARG A 103 45.28 20.63 -50.96
CA ARG A 103 46.70 20.72 -51.38
C ARG A 103 47.69 20.35 -50.27
N VAL A 104 48.53 19.38 -50.64
CA VAL A 104 50.01 19.31 -50.46
C VAL A 104 50.56 19.11 -49.04
N VAL A 105 50.99 17.86 -48.83
CA VAL A 105 52.11 17.47 -47.96
C VAL A 105 53.42 17.85 -48.65
N PRO A 106 54.47 18.24 -47.90
CA PRO A 106 55.73 17.53 -48.07
C PRO A 106 56.37 17.05 -46.76
N THR A 107 56.98 15.88 -46.92
CA THR A 107 57.76 14.98 -46.06
C THR A 107 59.04 15.58 -45.46
N ARG A 108 59.46 15.06 -44.29
CA ARG A 108 60.84 14.57 -44.04
C ARG A 108 60.94 13.69 -42.76
N SER A 109 61.98 12.87 -42.76
CA SER A 109 62.10 11.48 -42.25
C SER A 109 62.68 11.34 -40.81
N PRO A 110 62.74 10.11 -40.22
CA PRO A 110 63.20 9.79 -38.84
C PRO A 110 64.75 9.52 -38.83
N PRO A 111 65.46 9.01 -37.78
CA PRO A 111 65.03 8.30 -36.55
C PRO A 111 65.87 8.56 -35.26
N SER A 112 65.62 7.72 -34.23
CA SER A 112 66.54 7.16 -33.20
C SER A 112 66.19 7.46 -31.72
N SER A 113 66.15 6.38 -30.94
CA SER A 113 66.16 6.31 -29.47
C SER A 113 67.52 5.74 -29.01
N PRO A 114 67.80 5.63 -27.70
CA PRO A 114 67.66 6.56 -26.57
C PRO A 114 69.07 6.92 -26.00
N PRO A 115 69.21 7.71 -24.91
CA PRO A 115 69.57 7.05 -23.65
C PRO A 115 69.14 7.76 -22.33
N SER A 116 69.08 6.94 -21.28
CA SER A 116 69.39 7.17 -19.85
C SER A 116 68.97 8.46 -19.13
N SER A 117 68.21 8.25 -18.06
CA SER A 117 67.79 9.16 -16.98
C SER A 117 68.93 9.94 -16.31
N PRO A 118 68.71 11.22 -15.95
CA PRO A 118 69.43 11.93 -14.89
C PRO A 118 68.59 12.01 -13.58
N PRO A 119 69.24 12.30 -12.43
CA PRO A 119 68.69 12.12 -11.08
C PRO A 119 67.68 13.21 -10.68
N PRO A 120 66.86 12.99 -9.64
CA PRO A 120 65.88 13.98 -9.20
C PRO A 120 66.59 15.19 -8.55
N PRO A 121 66.15 16.43 -8.83
CA PRO A 121 66.63 17.60 -8.12
C PRO A 121 66.09 17.61 -6.69
N GLN A 122 67.00 17.58 -5.72
CA GLN A 122 66.74 17.96 -4.34
C GLN A 122 66.42 19.46 -4.31
N THR A 123 65.17 19.80 -4.00
CA THR A 123 64.81 21.16 -3.61
C THR A 123 63.87 21.09 -2.40
N SER A 124 64.44 21.50 -1.27
CA SER A 124 63.81 22.06 -0.06
C SER A 124 62.32 21.76 0.19
N ARG A 125 62.06 21.07 1.31
CA ARG A 125 60.77 21.06 2.01
C ARG A 125 60.12 22.46 1.95
N PRO A 126 58.87 22.58 1.47
CA PRO A 126 58.05 23.75 1.77
C PRO A 126 57.91 23.90 3.29
N PRO A 127 57.86 25.12 3.85
CA PRO A 127 57.65 25.31 5.27
C PRO A 127 56.35 24.63 5.70
N GLU A 128 56.43 23.94 6.84
CA GLU A 128 55.31 23.24 7.46
C GLU A 128 54.13 24.22 7.60
N PRO A 129 52.93 23.87 7.10
CA PRO A 129 51.76 24.73 7.28
C PRO A 129 51.51 24.90 8.78
N PRO A 130 51.07 26.09 9.23
CA PRO A 130 50.77 26.31 10.64
C PRO A 130 49.80 25.22 11.12
N PRO A 131 49.97 24.70 12.36
CA PRO A 131 49.10 23.66 12.86
C PRO A 131 47.65 24.11 12.70
N LEU A 132 46.85 23.24 12.06
CA LEU A 132 45.41 23.41 11.92
C LEU A 132 44.85 23.90 13.26
N PRO A 133 43.92 24.87 13.27
CA PRO A 133 43.15 25.11 14.48
C PRO A 133 42.50 23.78 14.84
N THR A 134 42.94 23.19 15.94
CA THR A 134 42.28 22.06 16.56
C THR A 134 40.86 22.54 16.80
N ARG A 135 39.92 22.04 15.99
CA ARG A 135 38.51 22.15 16.36
C ARG A 135 38.44 21.63 17.79
N PRO A 136 37.90 22.40 18.76
CA PRO A 136 37.55 21.81 20.03
C PRO A 136 36.64 20.64 19.70
N ASP A 137 37.02 19.47 20.20
CA ASP A 137 36.42 18.17 19.95
C ASP A 137 34.99 18.31 19.44
N ALA A 138 34.80 18.08 18.14
CA ALA A 138 33.46 17.79 17.66
C ALA A 138 33.07 16.50 18.37
N ALA A 139 32.39 16.66 19.50
CA ALA A 139 31.98 15.57 20.35
C ALA A 139 31.41 14.48 19.45
N PRO A 140 31.87 13.22 19.55
CA PRO A 140 31.25 12.14 18.81
C PRO A 140 29.76 12.23 19.11
N LEU A 141 28.93 12.26 18.05
CA LEU A 141 27.47 12.30 18.17
C LEU A 141 27.07 11.35 19.30
N PRO A 142 26.28 11.80 20.29
CA PRO A 142 26.06 11.03 21.51
C PRO A 142 25.56 9.65 21.10
N GLU A 143 26.27 8.60 21.52
CA GLU A 143 25.91 7.23 21.20
C GLU A 143 24.41 7.05 21.41
N THR A 144 23.69 6.72 20.34
CA THR A 144 22.26 6.46 20.48
C THR A 144 22.08 5.37 21.54
N ARG A 145 21.12 5.52 22.46
CA ARG A 145 20.83 4.48 23.46
C ARG A 145 20.60 3.12 22.78
N LEU A 146 20.18 3.09 21.52
CA LEU A 146 20.08 1.88 20.71
C LEU A 146 21.45 1.26 20.37
N SER A 147 22.47 2.03 19.99
CA SER A 147 23.83 1.49 19.82
C SER A 147 24.41 0.99 21.13
N ARG A 148 24.08 1.63 22.26
CA ARG A 148 24.45 1.15 23.60
C ARG A 148 23.72 -0.14 23.96
N LEU A 149 22.40 -0.19 23.79
CA LEU A 149 21.57 -1.39 24.01
C LEU A 149 21.98 -2.55 23.09
N LEU A 150 22.32 -2.29 21.83
CA LEU A 150 22.80 -3.32 20.90
C LEU A 150 24.20 -3.84 21.29
N ARG A 151 25.07 -2.97 21.83
CA ARG A 151 26.39 -3.36 22.35
C ARG A 151 26.26 -4.16 23.65
N GLU A 152 25.42 -3.71 24.57
CA GLU A 152 25.07 -4.43 25.80
C GLU A 152 24.44 -5.80 25.47
N ARG A 153 23.57 -5.87 24.45
CA ARG A 153 22.95 -7.12 23.98
C ARG A 153 23.94 -8.05 23.27
N ALA A 154 24.95 -7.51 22.58
CA ALA A 154 26.04 -8.29 22.01
C ALA A 154 26.99 -8.83 23.11
N GLN A 155 27.18 -8.07 24.20
CA GLN A 155 27.92 -8.50 25.39
C GLN A 155 27.13 -9.53 26.24
N GLN A 156 25.80 -9.54 26.14
CA GLN A 156 24.91 -10.53 26.76
C GLN A 156 24.81 -11.85 25.99
N GLY A 157 25.62 -12.08 24.95
CA GLY A 157 25.59 -13.28 24.09
C GLY A 157 25.92 -14.63 24.75
N GLY A 158 25.81 -14.73 26.08
CA GLY A 158 25.95 -15.96 26.86
C GLY A 158 24.68 -16.44 27.58
N THR A 159 23.55 -15.74 27.49
CA THR A 159 22.31 -16.16 28.18
C THR A 159 21.28 -16.77 27.22
N SER A 160 20.86 -18.01 27.53
CA SER A 160 20.01 -18.90 26.73
C SER A 160 18.52 -18.55 26.71
N GLN A 161 18.15 -17.28 26.89
CA GLN A 161 16.76 -16.82 26.80
C GLN A 161 16.56 -15.83 25.66
N PRO A 162 15.56 -16.02 24.77
CA PRO A 162 15.23 -15.05 23.75
C PRO A 162 14.76 -13.74 24.42
N LEU A 163 15.59 -12.70 24.36
CA LEU A 163 15.18 -11.39 24.89
C LEU A 163 13.97 -10.84 24.11
N PRO A 164 13.00 -10.20 24.79
CA PRO A 164 11.86 -9.58 24.13
C PRO A 164 12.31 -8.55 23.06
N PRO A 165 11.51 -8.35 22.00
CA PRO A 165 11.83 -7.38 20.96
C PRO A 165 11.98 -5.98 21.58
N PRO A 166 12.91 -5.15 21.07
CA PRO A 166 13.08 -3.78 21.57
C PRO A 166 11.75 -3.01 21.48
N ASP A 167 11.36 -2.31 22.53
CA ASP A 167 10.16 -1.47 22.50
C ASP A 167 10.40 -0.24 21.60
N LEU A 168 9.86 -0.32 20.39
CA LEU A 168 9.96 0.72 19.36
C LEU A 168 8.89 1.82 19.52
N SER A 169 7.99 1.72 20.51
CA SER A 169 6.88 2.64 20.70
C SER A 169 7.32 4.10 20.91
N HIS A 170 8.48 4.30 21.54
CA HIS A 170 9.06 5.61 21.84
C HIS A 170 9.95 6.17 20.72
N LEU A 171 10.09 5.48 19.59
CA LEU A 171 11.00 5.88 18.51
C LEU A 171 10.25 6.44 17.29
N CYS A 172 10.89 7.41 16.63
CA CYS A 172 10.41 7.96 15.37
C CYS A 172 10.58 6.94 14.24
N PRO A 173 9.52 6.60 13.47
CA PRO A 173 9.60 5.61 12.39
C PRO A 173 10.42 6.07 11.17
N TYR A 174 10.73 7.36 11.09
CA TYR A 174 11.49 7.95 9.98
C TYR A 174 12.99 8.00 10.29
N CYS A 175 13.37 8.53 11.45
CA CYS A 175 14.78 8.78 11.80
C CYS A 175 15.30 8.01 13.02
N GLY A 176 14.44 7.31 13.77
CA GLY A 176 14.84 6.60 14.99
C GLY A 176 15.11 7.48 16.20
N ALA A 177 14.75 8.78 16.17
CA ALA A 177 14.86 9.67 17.33
C ALA A 177 13.91 9.26 18.45
N GLN A 178 14.30 9.49 19.71
CA GLN A 178 13.40 9.33 20.85
C GLN A 178 12.30 10.39 20.84
N THR A 179 11.08 9.98 21.15
CA THR A 179 9.88 10.82 21.11
C THR A 179 8.95 10.47 22.26
N THR A 180 8.27 11.46 22.82
CA THR A 180 7.28 11.25 23.90
C THR A 180 5.89 11.02 23.34
N HIS A 181 4.98 10.40 24.11
CA HIS A 181 3.62 10.09 23.66
C HIS A 181 2.78 11.33 23.26
N GLN A 182 3.10 12.50 23.81
CA GLN A 182 2.38 13.75 23.53
C GLN A 182 2.81 14.42 22.21
N GLN A 183 4.00 14.11 21.69
CA GLN A 183 4.52 14.72 20.47
C GLN A 183 3.82 14.18 19.22
N ARG A 184 3.25 15.09 18.41
CA ARG A 184 2.64 14.76 17.11
C ARG A 184 3.63 14.78 15.96
N THR A 185 4.74 15.48 16.12
CA THR A 185 5.83 15.63 15.16
C THR A 185 7.17 15.29 15.81
N CYS A 186 8.08 14.71 15.05
CA CYS A 186 9.41 14.39 15.54
C CYS A 186 10.25 15.69 15.75
N PRO A 187 10.92 15.87 16.90
CA PRO A 187 11.76 17.05 17.12
C PRO A 187 13.00 17.10 16.21
N GLN A 188 13.51 15.93 15.79
CA GLN A 188 14.72 15.84 14.99
C GLN A 188 14.47 15.98 13.48
N CYS A 189 13.51 15.21 12.93
CA CYS A 189 13.24 15.21 11.48
C CYS A 189 11.98 15.99 11.07
N ARG A 190 11.26 16.59 12.03
CA ARG A 190 9.99 17.32 11.82
C ARG A 190 8.86 16.52 11.15
N ALA A 191 9.05 15.22 10.91
CA ALA A 191 8.04 14.36 10.32
C ALA A 191 6.84 14.13 11.25
N SER A 192 5.64 14.02 10.68
CA SER A 192 4.42 13.67 11.42
C SER A 192 4.50 12.22 11.92
N LEU A 193 4.47 12.04 13.24
CA LEU A 193 4.46 10.73 13.90
C LEU A 193 3.09 10.04 13.81
N MET A 194 2.06 10.80 13.41
CA MET A 194 0.71 10.30 13.27
C MET A 194 0.52 9.70 11.88
N VAL A 195 0.31 8.38 11.80
CA VAL A 195 0.00 7.69 10.55
C VAL A 195 -1.50 7.42 10.50
N ARG A 196 -2.13 7.67 9.35
CA ARG A 196 -3.50 7.21 9.11
C ARG A 196 -3.45 5.70 8.91
N VAL A 197 -3.75 4.95 9.96
CA VAL A 197 -3.97 3.51 9.84
C VAL A 197 -5.40 3.34 9.35
N ARG A 198 -5.56 2.88 8.11
CA ARG A 198 -6.85 2.36 7.66
C ARG A 198 -6.96 0.99 8.32
N SER A 199 -7.77 0.88 9.37
CA SER A 199 -8.04 -0.43 9.97
C SER A 199 -8.55 -1.31 8.85
N ARG A 200 -7.78 -2.35 8.51
CA ARG A 200 -8.18 -3.33 7.51
C ARG A 200 -9.13 -4.29 8.21
N GLN A 201 -10.28 -3.80 8.65
CA GLN A 201 -11.25 -4.60 9.36
C GLN A 201 -12.37 -4.97 8.38
N THR A 202 -12.52 -6.29 8.23
CA THR A 202 -13.60 -6.97 7.52
C THR A 202 -14.95 -6.33 7.84
N ARG A 203 -15.86 -6.30 6.83
CA ARG A 203 -17.23 -5.76 6.95
C ARG A 203 -17.78 -6.06 8.35
N SER A 204 -18.16 -5.01 9.10
CA SER A 204 -18.55 -5.21 10.49
C SER A 204 -19.71 -6.19 10.54
N VAL A 205 -19.47 -7.31 11.22
CA VAL A 205 -20.44 -8.39 11.37
C VAL A 205 -21.73 -7.81 11.96
N ALA A 206 -21.63 -6.86 12.88
CA ALA A 206 -22.75 -6.10 13.42
C ALA A 206 -23.59 -5.35 12.36
N LEU A 207 -22.99 -4.66 11.37
CA LEU A 207 -23.79 -4.04 10.29
C LEU A 207 -24.45 -5.10 9.40
N SER A 208 -23.78 -6.23 9.19
CA SER A 208 -24.34 -7.33 8.39
C SER A 208 -25.52 -7.99 9.11
N PHE A 209 -25.43 -8.14 10.44
CA PHE A 209 -26.52 -8.61 11.29
C PHE A 209 -27.68 -7.62 11.36
N LEU A 210 -27.42 -6.31 11.47
CA LEU A 210 -28.47 -5.29 11.43
C LEU A 210 -29.17 -5.26 10.07
N GLY A 211 -28.42 -5.35 8.97
CA GLY A 211 -29.00 -5.48 7.63
C GLY A 211 -29.83 -6.75 7.46
N GLY A 212 -29.36 -7.86 8.05
CA GLY A 212 -30.10 -9.13 8.08
C GLY A 212 -31.40 -9.05 8.89
N LEU A 213 -31.36 -8.49 10.10
CA LEU A 213 -32.54 -8.28 10.95
C LEU A 213 -33.56 -7.34 10.28
N TRP A 214 -33.08 -6.30 9.59
CA TRP A 214 -33.93 -5.39 8.82
C TRP A 214 -34.61 -6.12 7.65
N GLY A 215 -33.87 -6.97 6.92
CA GLY A 215 -34.42 -7.81 5.86
C GLY A 215 -35.46 -8.79 6.38
N ILE A 216 -35.20 -9.45 7.52
CA ILE A 216 -36.13 -10.38 8.18
C ILE A 216 -37.38 -9.64 8.66
N GLY A 217 -37.24 -8.47 9.29
CA GLY A 217 -38.37 -7.66 9.74
C GLY A 217 -39.25 -7.20 8.58
N SER A 218 -38.64 -6.77 7.48
CA SER A 218 -39.36 -6.38 6.26
C SER A 218 -40.10 -7.57 5.64
N LEU A 219 -39.45 -8.73 5.56
CA LEU A 219 -40.07 -9.98 5.11
C LEU A 219 -41.20 -10.42 6.03
N MET A 220 -41.06 -10.26 7.35
CA MET A 220 -42.09 -10.61 8.33
C MET A 220 -43.31 -9.71 8.20
N VAL A 221 -43.13 -8.40 7.96
CA VAL A 221 -44.23 -7.47 7.70
C VAL A 221 -44.95 -7.80 6.39
N VAL A 222 -44.21 -8.12 5.33
CA VAL A 222 -44.79 -8.55 4.04
C VAL A 222 -45.51 -9.89 4.18
N ALA A 223 -44.91 -10.86 4.87
CA ALA A 223 -45.50 -12.18 5.10
C ALA A 223 -46.72 -12.09 6.02
N LEU A 224 -46.70 -11.25 7.05
CA LEU A 224 -47.84 -11.01 7.94
C LEU A 224 -48.98 -10.33 7.18
N ASN A 225 -48.69 -9.33 6.34
CA ASN A 225 -49.71 -8.75 5.46
C ASN A 225 -50.26 -9.79 4.48
N PHE A 226 -49.41 -10.59 3.84
CA PHE A 226 -49.82 -11.64 2.92
C PHE A 226 -50.62 -12.74 3.62
N PHE A 227 -50.29 -13.09 4.86
CA PHE A 227 -50.99 -14.10 5.66
C PHE A 227 -52.32 -13.57 6.19
N LEU A 228 -52.38 -12.32 6.67
CA LEU A 228 -53.62 -11.66 7.08
C LEU A 228 -54.58 -11.45 5.89
N VAL A 229 -54.05 -11.13 4.70
CA VAL A 229 -54.83 -10.98 3.47
C VAL A 229 -55.19 -12.34 2.86
N GLY A 230 -54.29 -13.33 2.95
CA GLY A 230 -54.41 -14.62 2.27
C GLY A 230 -55.13 -15.71 3.05
N ARG A 231 -55.21 -15.62 4.39
CA ARG A 231 -55.86 -16.67 5.21
C ARG A 231 -57.32 -16.39 5.51
N ASP A 232 -57.73 -15.12 5.56
CA ASP A 232 -59.14 -14.72 5.56
C ASP A 232 -59.25 -13.26 5.11
N ALA A 233 -59.44 -13.05 3.80
CA ALA A 233 -59.91 -11.80 3.19
C ALA A 233 -61.28 -11.34 3.73
N ARG A 234 -61.84 -12.08 4.70
CA ARG A 234 -63.12 -11.88 5.37
C ARG A 234 -63.05 -10.97 6.60
N TYR A 235 -61.87 -10.52 7.06
CA TYR A 235 -61.77 -9.57 8.20
C TYR A 235 -61.01 -8.27 7.89
N ALA A 236 -59.99 -8.31 7.05
CA ALA A 236 -59.32 -7.08 6.60
C ALA A 236 -60.28 -6.19 5.76
N VAL A 237 -61.10 -6.83 4.93
CA VAL A 237 -62.10 -6.16 4.09
C VAL A 237 -63.26 -5.59 4.92
N PRO A 238 -63.89 -6.27 5.92
CA PRO A 238 -64.89 -5.66 6.80
C PRO A 238 -64.36 -4.81 7.95
N LEU A 239 -63.07 -4.81 8.28
CA LEU A 239 -62.50 -3.81 9.19
C LEU A 239 -62.21 -2.50 8.42
N LEU A 240 -61.68 -2.59 7.20
CA LEU A 240 -61.50 -1.43 6.31
C LEU A 240 -62.84 -0.93 5.76
N LEU A 241 -63.72 -1.82 5.31
CA LEU A 241 -65.13 -1.50 5.05
C LEU A 241 -65.84 -1.16 6.35
N GLY A 242 -65.41 -1.56 7.54
CA GLY A 242 -66.08 -1.22 8.80
C GLY A 242 -65.81 0.23 9.19
N VAL A 243 -64.55 0.67 9.07
CA VAL A 243 -64.15 2.07 9.27
C VAL A 243 -64.66 2.95 8.13
N ALA A 244 -64.61 2.47 6.88
CA ALA A 244 -65.18 3.17 5.73
C ALA A 244 -66.72 3.20 5.77
N SER A 245 -67.37 2.11 6.19
CA SER A 245 -68.84 2.03 6.33
C SER A 245 -69.32 2.74 7.59
N PHE A 246 -68.52 2.90 8.64
CA PHE A 246 -68.86 3.77 9.77
C PHE A 246 -68.74 5.24 9.35
N GLY A 247 -67.70 5.62 8.60
CA GLY A 247 -67.58 6.95 7.99
C GLY A 247 -68.68 7.25 6.97
N VAL A 248 -69.04 6.28 6.13
CA VAL A 248 -70.13 6.38 5.14
C VAL A 248 -71.50 6.30 5.80
N ALA A 249 -71.73 5.46 6.83
CA ALA A 249 -73.00 5.39 7.55
C ALA A 249 -73.26 6.65 8.39
N VAL A 250 -72.23 7.22 9.04
CA VAL A 250 -72.33 8.53 9.71
C VAL A 250 -72.53 9.64 8.68
N GLY A 251 -71.86 9.56 7.52
CA GLY A 251 -72.04 10.49 6.40
C GLY A 251 -73.38 10.38 5.64
N LEU A 252 -74.01 9.20 5.66
CA LEU A 252 -75.34 8.94 5.08
C LEU A 252 -76.47 9.24 6.08
N LEU A 253 -76.24 9.07 7.40
CA LEU A 253 -77.20 9.46 8.44
C LEU A 253 -77.25 10.98 8.66
N GLN A 254 -76.17 11.71 8.42
CA GLN A 254 -76.16 13.17 8.50
C GLN A 254 -76.13 13.78 7.11
N ARG A 255 -77.30 14.27 6.67
CA ARG A 255 -77.52 15.03 5.42
C ARG A 255 -76.84 16.40 5.50
N HIS A 256 -75.53 16.46 5.65
CA HIS A 256 -74.76 17.70 5.75
C HIS A 256 -73.44 17.60 4.98
N ARG A 257 -73.03 18.75 4.43
CA ARG A 257 -71.89 19.00 3.53
C ARG A 257 -70.50 18.59 4.07
N TRP A 258 -70.45 18.00 5.26
CA TRP A 258 -69.24 17.72 6.04
C TRP A 258 -68.83 16.24 6.07
N ALA A 259 -69.57 15.33 5.43
CA ALA A 259 -69.24 13.89 5.40
C ALA A 259 -67.86 13.58 4.78
N TYR A 260 -67.44 14.34 3.76
CA TYR A 260 -66.09 14.24 3.20
C TYR A 260 -65.02 14.75 4.18
N LEU A 261 -65.35 15.76 4.99
CA LEU A 261 -64.44 16.27 6.02
C LEU A 261 -64.24 15.24 7.13
N THR A 262 -65.29 14.56 7.60
CA THR A 262 -65.17 13.54 8.65
C THR A 262 -64.40 12.30 8.19
N MET A 263 -64.58 11.88 6.93
CA MET A 263 -63.78 10.82 6.31
C MET A 263 -62.31 11.21 6.17
N LEU A 264 -62.04 12.43 5.69
CA LEU A 264 -60.67 12.98 5.59
C LEU A 264 -60.01 13.06 6.98
N VAL A 265 -60.72 13.58 7.99
CA VAL A 265 -60.23 13.71 9.37
C VAL A 265 -59.97 12.36 10.02
N SER A 266 -60.70 11.31 9.64
CA SER A 266 -60.49 9.95 10.16
C SER A 266 -59.32 9.22 9.48
N MET A 267 -58.99 9.57 8.24
CA MET A 267 -57.81 9.06 7.52
C MET A 267 -56.49 9.68 7.99
N VAL A 268 -56.52 10.92 8.47
CA VAL A 268 -55.33 11.67 8.93
C VAL A 268 -54.58 10.97 10.08
N PRO A 269 -55.23 10.49 11.17
CA PRO A 269 -54.56 9.76 12.25
C PRO A 269 -53.90 8.44 11.80
N LEU A 270 -54.50 7.75 10.83
CA LEU A 270 -53.96 6.49 10.30
C LEU A 270 -52.70 6.73 9.44
N LEU A 271 -52.71 7.79 8.64
CA LEU A 271 -51.52 8.26 7.92
C LEU A 271 -50.44 8.78 8.89
N PHE A 272 -50.85 9.43 9.98
CA PHE A 272 -49.93 9.95 11.00
C PHE A 272 -49.25 8.82 11.79
N LEU A 273 -49.99 7.81 12.26
CA LEU A 273 -49.41 6.66 12.94
C LEU A 273 -48.45 5.89 12.02
N SER A 274 -48.82 5.67 10.77
CA SER A 274 -47.94 4.96 9.82
C SER A 274 -46.66 5.74 9.50
N PHE A 275 -46.73 7.07 9.45
CA PHE A 275 -45.57 7.94 9.27
C PHE A 275 -44.66 7.95 10.51
N GLU A 276 -45.22 8.02 11.72
CA GLU A 276 -44.47 7.97 12.97
C GLU A 276 -43.69 6.66 13.12
N PHE A 277 -44.33 5.51 12.87
CA PHE A 277 -43.63 4.22 12.95
C PHE A 277 -42.51 4.10 11.91
N ALA A 278 -42.75 4.51 10.66
CA ALA A 278 -41.71 4.50 9.62
C ALA A 278 -40.56 5.48 9.94
N PHE A 279 -40.89 6.66 10.48
CA PHE A 279 -39.93 7.67 10.87
C PHE A 279 -39.01 7.17 11.98
N TRP A 280 -39.54 6.56 13.05
CA TRP A 280 -38.71 5.99 14.11
C TRP A 280 -37.92 4.76 13.66
N ILE A 281 -38.49 3.92 12.79
CA ILE A 281 -37.78 2.76 12.20
C ILE A 281 -36.60 3.18 11.32
N ILE A 282 -36.64 4.36 10.69
CA ILE A 282 -35.55 4.87 9.86
C ILE A 282 -34.60 5.75 10.68
N LEU A 283 -35.13 6.66 11.49
CA LEU A 283 -34.37 7.63 12.26
C LEU A 283 -33.51 6.98 13.33
N VAL A 284 -34.05 6.00 14.07
CA VAL A 284 -33.30 5.35 15.17
C VAL A 284 -32.06 4.61 14.66
N PRO A 285 -32.13 3.72 13.66
CA PRO A 285 -30.93 3.12 13.10
C PRO A 285 -30.05 4.16 12.40
N LEU A 286 -30.60 5.19 11.74
CA LEU A 286 -29.78 6.26 11.15
C LEU A 286 -28.94 6.97 12.23
N VAL A 287 -29.54 7.37 13.35
CA VAL A 287 -28.88 8.08 14.46
C VAL A 287 -27.91 7.17 15.22
N ILE A 288 -28.13 5.86 15.29
CA ILE A 288 -27.21 4.90 15.91
C ILE A 288 -26.05 4.53 14.97
N LEU A 289 -26.34 4.38 13.67
CA LEU A 289 -25.37 3.95 12.67
C LEU A 289 -24.46 5.08 12.24
N ILE A 290 -24.93 6.34 12.16
CA ILE A 290 -24.11 7.48 11.76
C ILE A 290 -22.88 7.65 12.67
N PRO A 291 -22.98 7.74 14.01
CA PRO A 291 -21.81 7.89 14.88
C PRO A 291 -20.87 6.68 14.84
N ARG A 292 -21.44 5.48 14.65
CA ARG A 292 -20.67 4.23 14.55
C ARG A 292 -19.90 4.19 13.24
N SER A 293 -20.54 4.54 12.13
CA SER A 293 -19.89 4.71 10.83
C SER A 293 -18.94 5.91 10.82
N TYR A 294 -19.20 6.96 11.61
CA TYR A 294 -18.33 8.12 11.74
C TYR A 294 -16.98 7.71 12.36
N ARG A 295 -16.99 6.84 13.38
CA ARG A 295 -15.75 6.25 13.93
C ARG A 295 -15.02 5.35 12.92
N ASP A 296 -15.76 4.70 12.01
CA ASP A 296 -15.18 3.88 10.94
C ASP A 296 -14.64 4.74 9.76
N PHE A 297 -15.24 5.91 9.52
CA PHE A 297 -14.92 6.78 8.38
C PHE A 297 -13.81 7.78 8.69
N TYR A 298 -13.71 8.26 9.93
CA TYR A 298 -12.60 9.10 10.38
C TYR A 298 -11.49 8.21 10.95
N PRO A 299 -10.39 7.99 10.22
CA PRO A 299 -9.31 7.13 10.69
C PRO A 299 -8.73 7.71 11.98
N LEU A 300 -8.87 6.98 13.08
CA LEU A 300 -8.17 7.29 14.32
C LEU A 300 -6.68 7.34 14.00
N ARG A 301 -6.05 8.49 14.29
CA ARG A 301 -4.60 8.60 14.20
C ARG A 301 -4.02 7.80 15.36
N GLN A 302 -3.46 6.63 15.05
CA GLN A 302 -2.74 5.82 16.02
C GLN A 302 -1.24 5.98 15.81
N ARG A 303 -0.48 5.92 16.91
CA ARG A 303 0.97 5.89 16.88
C ARG A 303 1.41 4.53 16.34
N PHE A 304 2.35 4.54 15.40
CA PHE A 304 2.75 3.34 14.68
C PHE A 304 3.57 2.42 15.59
N ILE A 305 3.11 1.18 15.80
CA ILE A 305 3.83 0.13 16.54
C ILE A 305 4.09 -1.03 15.55
N PRO A 306 5.33 -1.27 15.12
CA PRO A 306 5.64 -2.46 14.33
C PRO A 306 5.56 -3.70 15.22
N ALA A 307 4.62 -4.60 14.93
CA ALA A 307 4.70 -5.96 15.46
C ALA A 307 5.81 -6.69 14.70
N MET A 308 7.00 -6.77 15.31
CA MET A 308 8.09 -7.64 14.85
C MET A 308 7.72 -9.08 15.21
N ALA A 309 6.71 -9.63 14.54
CA ALA A 309 6.29 -11.01 14.67
C ALA A 309 7.33 -11.95 14.03
N ASP A 310 7.27 -13.24 14.35
CA ASP A 310 8.06 -14.26 13.67
C ASP A 310 7.63 -14.37 12.20
N ARG A 311 8.36 -13.70 11.31
CA ARG A 311 8.12 -13.67 9.87
C ARG A 311 9.28 -14.33 9.14
N SER A 312 9.03 -14.92 7.98
CA SER A 312 10.12 -15.41 7.12
C SER A 312 11.04 -14.27 6.67
N HIS A 313 12.27 -14.60 6.24
CA HIS A 313 13.23 -13.61 5.71
C HIS A 313 12.61 -12.78 4.56
N GLN A 314 11.85 -13.41 3.67
CA GLN A 314 11.18 -12.74 2.55
C GLN A 314 10.10 -11.76 3.03
N GLN A 315 9.29 -12.16 4.02
CA GLN A 315 8.26 -11.28 4.59
C GLN A 315 8.87 -10.06 5.29
N HIS A 316 10.00 -10.22 5.98
CA HIS A 316 10.77 -9.10 6.51
C HIS A 316 11.27 -8.18 5.38
N HIS A 317 11.79 -8.73 4.29
CA HIS A 317 12.21 -7.93 3.14
C HIS A 317 11.06 -7.13 2.50
N GLU A 318 9.93 -7.79 2.27
CA GLU A 318 8.71 -7.16 1.73
C GLU A 318 8.18 -6.06 2.65
N ALA A 319 8.21 -6.27 3.98
CA ALA A 319 7.86 -5.26 4.97
C ALA A 319 8.81 -4.05 4.90
N GLY A 320 10.11 -4.28 4.76
CA GLY A 320 11.09 -3.21 4.57
C GLY A 320 10.83 -2.39 3.30
N VAL A 321 10.50 -3.06 2.19
CA VAL A 321 10.10 -2.39 0.93
C VAL A 321 8.82 -1.58 1.12
N TYR A 322 7.85 -2.09 1.88
CA TYR A 322 6.62 -1.37 2.21
C TYR A 322 6.90 -0.09 3.01
N TYR A 323 7.77 -0.14 4.02
CA TYR A 323 8.15 1.05 4.80
C TYR A 323 8.97 2.05 3.98
N LYS A 324 9.87 1.57 3.12
CA LYS A 324 10.64 2.40 2.18
C LYS A 324 9.73 3.29 1.34
N ARG A 325 8.67 2.71 0.75
CA ARG A 325 7.71 3.46 -0.10
C ARG A 325 6.98 4.57 0.65
N ARG A 326 6.92 4.49 1.98
CA ARG A 326 6.31 5.51 2.87
C ARG A 326 7.32 6.49 3.47
N GLY A 327 8.60 6.39 3.08
CA GLY A 327 9.68 7.20 3.64
C GLY A 327 10.07 6.84 5.07
N MET A 328 9.55 5.74 5.63
CA MET A 328 9.84 5.28 6.99
C MET A 328 11.17 4.51 7.02
N TRP A 329 12.26 5.20 6.71
CA TRP A 329 13.58 4.61 6.48
C TRP A 329 14.14 3.87 7.71
N PHE A 330 13.87 4.38 8.92
CA PHE A 330 14.30 3.71 10.15
C PHE A 330 13.63 2.34 10.32
N LEU A 331 12.32 2.24 10.11
CA LEU A 331 11.61 0.96 10.16
C LEU A 331 12.03 0.01 9.04
N ALA A 332 12.20 0.54 7.82
CA ALA A 332 12.69 -0.25 6.70
C ALA A 332 14.04 -0.91 7.02
N THR A 333 14.93 -0.16 7.69
CA THR A 333 16.23 -0.64 8.14
C THR A 333 16.09 -1.78 9.16
N GLN A 334 15.16 -1.69 10.13
CA GLN A 334 14.96 -2.75 11.12
C GLN A 334 14.45 -4.06 10.48
N GLU A 335 13.49 -3.96 9.55
CA GLU A 335 12.97 -5.14 8.85
C GLU A 335 14.01 -5.76 7.92
N TRP A 336 14.78 -4.96 7.18
CA TRP A 336 15.85 -5.50 6.35
C TRP A 336 17.01 -6.08 7.16
N LYS A 337 17.30 -5.52 8.34
CA LYS A 337 18.27 -6.12 9.26
C LYS A 337 17.80 -7.51 9.71
N ALA A 338 16.53 -7.66 10.11
CA ALA A 338 15.96 -8.95 10.46
C ALA A 338 15.97 -9.94 9.27
N ALA A 339 15.76 -9.46 8.04
CA ALA A 339 15.87 -10.28 6.84
C ALA A 339 17.31 -10.81 6.63
N VAL A 340 18.33 -9.95 6.80
CA VAL A 340 19.76 -10.31 6.68
C VAL A 340 20.20 -11.25 7.81
N GLU A 341 19.67 -11.10 9.02
CA GLU A 341 19.95 -12.01 10.15
C GLU A 341 19.42 -13.43 9.89
N LYS A 342 18.28 -13.57 9.20
CA LYS A 342 17.70 -14.87 8.83
C LYS A 342 18.34 -15.49 7.59
N ASP A 343 18.75 -14.68 6.62
CA ASP A 343 19.41 -15.12 5.40
C ASP A 343 20.59 -14.18 5.06
N PRO A 344 21.80 -14.51 5.54
CA PRO A 344 22.99 -13.67 5.37
C PRO A 344 23.58 -13.67 3.96
N GLU A 345 23.27 -14.66 3.12
CA GLU A 345 23.87 -14.85 1.80
C GLU A 345 23.12 -14.05 0.71
N GLN A 346 21.91 -13.60 1.00
CA GLN A 346 21.13 -12.86 0.03
C GLN A 346 21.63 -11.42 -0.18
N VAL A 347 22.30 -11.23 -1.32
CA VAL A 347 22.84 -9.93 -1.80
C VAL A 347 21.79 -8.80 -1.78
N THR A 348 20.56 -9.07 -2.25
CA THR A 348 19.48 -8.06 -2.34
C THR A 348 19.10 -7.47 -0.98
N TYR A 349 19.15 -8.27 0.10
CA TYR A 349 18.80 -7.81 1.43
C TYR A 349 19.89 -6.88 1.98
N ARG A 350 21.16 -7.24 1.80
CA ARG A 350 22.31 -6.39 2.17
C ARG A 350 22.35 -5.08 1.38
N LEU A 351 22.09 -5.14 0.07
CA LEU A 351 21.98 -3.94 -0.78
C LEU A 351 20.86 -3.01 -0.27
N SER A 352 19.68 -3.57 0.02
CA SER A 352 18.54 -2.79 0.53
C SER A 352 18.85 -2.15 1.87
N LEU A 353 19.50 -2.90 2.78
CA LEU A 353 19.94 -2.42 4.09
C LEU A 353 20.98 -1.29 3.97
N GLY A 354 21.98 -1.46 3.10
CA GLY A 354 23.02 -0.45 2.85
C GLY A 354 22.44 0.86 2.31
N LEU A 355 21.53 0.77 1.34
CA LEU A 355 20.80 1.95 0.82
C LEU A 355 19.94 2.62 1.90
N ALA A 356 19.32 1.84 2.80
CA ALA A 356 18.57 2.37 3.93
C ALA A 356 19.45 3.19 4.88
N TYR A 357 20.62 2.65 5.24
CA TYR A 357 21.60 3.34 6.08
C TYR A 357 22.10 4.63 5.44
N ALA A 358 22.37 4.61 4.13
CA ALA A 358 22.78 5.79 3.39
C ALA A 358 21.73 6.90 3.47
N GLN A 359 20.45 6.53 3.37
CA GLN A 359 19.35 7.47 3.43
C GLN A 359 19.12 8.05 4.84
N LEU A 360 19.50 7.29 5.88
CA LEU A 360 19.53 7.76 7.27
C LEU A 360 20.78 8.59 7.62
N GLY A 361 21.68 8.83 6.67
CA GLY A 361 22.95 9.54 6.88
C GLY A 361 24.02 8.71 7.59
N GLN A 362 23.81 7.39 7.74
CA GLN A 362 24.76 6.47 8.37
C GLN A 362 25.73 5.91 7.31
N THR A 363 26.51 6.79 6.70
CA THR A 363 27.41 6.52 5.55
C THR A 363 28.35 5.34 5.82
N GLU A 364 28.99 5.29 6.99
CA GLU A 364 29.94 4.22 7.33
C GLU A 364 29.28 2.83 7.39
N ARG A 365 28.10 2.74 8.01
CA ARG A 365 27.34 1.48 8.09
C ARG A 365 26.83 1.07 6.71
N ALA A 366 26.40 2.04 5.90
CA ALA A 366 25.98 1.80 4.54
C ALA A 366 27.12 1.19 3.70
N ARG A 367 28.32 1.77 3.78
CA ARG A 367 29.52 1.29 3.10
C ARG A 367 29.87 -0.13 3.52
N SER A 368 29.90 -0.41 4.82
CA SER A 368 30.24 -1.73 5.34
C SER A 368 29.29 -2.83 4.83
N GLU A 369 27.97 -2.59 4.85
CA GLU A 369 27.01 -3.60 4.36
C GLU A 369 27.06 -3.79 2.84
N LEU A 370 27.32 -2.73 2.08
CA LEU A 370 27.50 -2.84 0.62
C LEU A 370 28.81 -3.54 0.25
N GLN A 371 29.89 -3.34 1.02
CA GLN A 371 31.14 -4.09 0.83
C GLN A 371 30.93 -5.59 1.09
N LYS A 372 30.19 -5.96 2.14
CA LYS A 372 29.80 -7.37 2.38
C LYS A 372 28.89 -7.92 1.27
N ALA A 373 28.06 -7.09 0.64
CA ALA A 373 27.28 -7.51 -0.51
C ALA A 373 28.19 -7.77 -1.73
N LEU A 374 29.23 -6.94 -1.91
CA LEU A 374 30.22 -7.07 -2.98
C LEU A 374 31.10 -8.31 -2.80
N THR A 375 31.41 -8.75 -1.57
CA THR A 375 32.14 -10.00 -1.35
C THR A 375 31.35 -11.23 -1.80
N ILE A 376 30.01 -11.16 -1.81
CA ILE A 376 29.14 -12.25 -2.28
C ILE A 376 28.97 -12.17 -3.80
N ARG A 377 28.74 -10.96 -4.35
CA ARG A 377 28.65 -10.72 -5.80
C ARG A 377 29.55 -9.55 -6.21
N PRO A 378 30.81 -9.82 -6.60
CA PRO A 378 31.78 -8.78 -6.93
C PRO A 378 31.41 -7.90 -8.12
N ASP A 379 30.69 -8.47 -9.08
CA ASP A 379 30.37 -7.82 -10.36
C ASP A 379 28.94 -7.25 -10.43
N ASP A 380 28.28 -7.02 -9.29
CA ASP A 380 26.94 -6.40 -9.31
C ASP A 380 27.04 -4.89 -9.58
N PRO A 381 26.56 -4.40 -10.74
CA PRO A 381 26.65 -2.98 -11.08
C PRO A 381 25.83 -2.12 -10.12
N ASN A 382 24.76 -2.67 -9.51
CA ASN A 382 23.90 -1.92 -8.60
C ASN A 382 24.62 -1.62 -7.28
N ILE A 383 25.42 -2.58 -6.79
CA ILE A 383 26.19 -2.40 -5.55
C ILE A 383 27.30 -1.37 -5.78
N GLN A 384 28.04 -1.50 -6.88
CA GLN A 384 29.10 -0.55 -7.23
C GLN A 384 28.55 0.87 -7.42
N ALA A 385 27.41 1.01 -8.10
CA ALA A 385 26.72 2.30 -8.25
C ALA A 385 26.27 2.87 -6.90
N ALA A 386 25.75 2.02 -5.99
CA ALA A 386 25.34 2.44 -4.66
C ALA A 386 26.52 2.97 -3.81
N ILE A 387 27.65 2.27 -3.81
CA ILE A 387 28.86 2.70 -3.10
C ILE A 387 29.36 4.04 -3.66
N LYS A 388 29.48 4.16 -4.98
CA LYS A 388 29.92 5.39 -5.64
C LYS A 388 29.02 6.58 -5.31
N LEU A 389 27.71 6.37 -5.26
CA LEU A 389 26.73 7.39 -4.88
C LEU A 389 26.89 7.83 -3.42
N ILE A 390 27.16 6.89 -2.52
CA ILE A 390 27.37 7.18 -1.09
C ILE A 390 28.68 7.95 -0.87
N GLU A 391 29.77 7.54 -1.53
CA GLU A 391 31.06 8.22 -1.46
C GLU A 391 30.98 9.65 -2.00
N ALA A 392 30.26 9.85 -3.12
CA ALA A 392 30.04 11.18 -3.69
C ALA A 392 29.24 12.11 -2.75
N ARG A 393 28.30 11.57 -1.96
CA ARG A 393 27.57 12.34 -0.94
C ARG A 393 28.44 12.66 0.28
N ALA A 394 29.39 11.79 0.62
CA ALA A 394 30.28 11.98 1.75
C ALA A 394 31.38 13.02 1.48
N HIS A 395 31.83 13.13 0.22
CA HIS A 395 32.86 14.07 -0.21
C HIS A 395 32.32 14.96 -1.35
N PRO A 396 31.47 15.96 -1.06
CA PRO A 396 31.06 16.92 -2.07
C PRO A 396 32.31 17.58 -2.66
N ARG A 397 32.49 17.49 -3.98
CA ARG A 397 33.59 18.16 -4.67
C ARG A 397 33.54 19.66 -4.34
N PRO A 398 34.69 20.28 -4.00
CA PRO A 398 34.75 21.67 -3.54
C PRO A 398 34.25 22.65 -4.59
#